data_AF-A0A2S8VAR4-F1
#
_entry.id   AF-A0A2S8VAR4-F1
#
_cell.length_a   1.000
_cell.length_b   1.000
_cell.length_c   1.000
_cell.angle_alpha   90.00
_cell.angle_beta   90.00
_cell.angle_gamma   90.00
#
_symmetry.space_group_name_H-M   'P 1'
#
loop_
_entity.id
_entity.type
_entity.pdbx_description
1 polymer ?
#
loop_
_entity_poly.entity_id
_entity_poly.type
_entity_poly.pdbx_seq_one_letter_code
_entity_poly.pdbx_strand_id
1 'polypeptide(L)'
;MEETRGQVERIDKIVEAAQFRLKRIKCAAMEGLVEEGNDVIDEVEKGPVCDAALIAAAQKVEHYEIASYGTLCTFAKQLGETQALTLLKETLAEEKATDEKLSMLALQQTNAEAARAGKAK
;
A
#
# COMPACT_ATOMS: atom_id res chain seq x y z
N MET A 1 -2.45 0.67 -9.59
CA MET A 1 -2.58 2.03 -10.17
C MET A 1 -4.03 2.48 -10.37
N GLU A 2 -4.93 1.66 -10.93
CA GLU A 2 -6.36 2.06 -11.02
C GLU A 2 -7.01 2.23 -9.64
N GLU A 3 -6.73 1.29 -8.72
CA GLU A 3 -7.19 1.36 -7.32
C GLU A 3 -6.76 2.68 -6.66
N THR A 4 -5.46 3.01 -6.70
CA THR A 4 -4.91 4.26 -6.18
C THR A 4 -5.55 5.52 -6.76
N ARG A 5 -5.92 5.51 -8.05
CA ARG A 5 -6.65 6.65 -8.65
C ARG A 5 -8.06 6.79 -8.06
N GLY A 6 -8.76 5.67 -7.87
CA GLY A 6 -10.06 5.64 -7.19
C GLY A 6 -9.97 6.13 -5.75
N GLN A 7 -8.88 5.81 -5.04
CA GLN A 7 -8.63 6.29 -3.67
C GLN A 7 -8.46 7.83 -3.62
N VAL A 8 -7.75 8.42 -4.59
CA VAL A 8 -7.65 9.89 -4.74
C VAL A 8 -9.03 10.50 -4.94
N GLU A 9 -9.86 9.93 -5.82
CA GLU A 9 -11.23 10.41 -6.02
C GLU A 9 -12.10 10.30 -4.75
N ARG A 10 -11.88 9.28 -3.90
CA ARG A 10 -12.56 9.20 -2.60
C ARG A 10 -12.10 10.32 -1.65
N ILE A 11 -10.80 10.63 -1.63
CA ILE A 11 -10.28 11.75 -0.83
C ILE A 11 -10.91 13.06 -1.31
N ASP A 12 -11.00 13.30 -2.62
CA ASP A 12 -11.64 14.50 -3.15
C ASP A 12 -13.11 14.62 -2.69
N LYS A 13 -13.88 13.52 -2.74
CA LYS A 13 -15.26 13.47 -2.22
C LYS A 13 -15.34 13.78 -0.72
N ILE A 14 -14.38 13.28 0.08
CA ILE A 14 -14.32 13.56 1.53
C ILE A 14 -14.08 15.05 1.77
N VAL A 15 -13.14 15.65 1.03
CA VAL A 15 -12.75 17.06 1.15
C VAL A 15 -13.90 17.97 0.76
N GLU A 16 -14.59 17.66 -0.34
CA GLU A 16 -15.79 18.37 -0.80
C GLU A 16 -16.91 18.33 0.24
N ALA A 17 -17.21 17.15 0.78
CA ALA A 17 -18.28 16.96 1.77
C ALA A 17 -18.00 17.71 3.08
N ALA A 18 -16.76 17.67 3.56
CA ALA A 18 -16.34 18.32 4.80
C ALA A 18 -15.94 19.81 4.61
N GLN A 19 -16.09 20.36 3.40
CA GLN A 19 -15.88 21.76 3.05
C GLN A 19 -14.50 22.33 3.48
N PHE A 20 -13.48 21.48 3.58
CA PHE A 20 -12.11 21.93 3.86
C PHE A 20 -11.27 21.94 2.58
N ARG A 21 -10.10 22.57 2.64
CA ARG A 21 -9.14 22.56 1.53
C ARG A 21 -7.93 21.74 1.90
N LEU A 22 -7.56 20.81 1.02
CA LEU A 22 -6.28 20.11 1.15
C LEU A 22 -5.13 21.10 1.06
N LYS A 23 -4.19 20.98 1.98
CA LYS A 23 -2.89 21.63 1.86
C LYS A 23 -1.99 20.72 1.03
N ARG A 24 -1.33 21.30 0.02
CA ARG A 24 -0.29 20.57 -0.71
C ARG A 24 0.91 20.37 0.22
N ILE A 25 1.06 19.15 0.72
CA ILE A 25 2.15 18.74 1.60
C ILE A 25 2.82 17.53 0.95
N LYS A 26 4.15 17.58 0.83
CA LYS A 26 4.93 16.43 0.38
C LYS A 26 5.06 15.45 1.55
N CYS A 27 4.67 14.19 1.33
CA CYS A 27 4.84 13.15 2.33
C CYS A 27 6.26 12.57 2.23
N ALA A 28 7.16 13.02 3.11
CA ALA A 28 8.55 12.55 3.12
C ALA A 28 8.67 11.04 3.43
N ALA A 29 7.74 10.49 4.23
CA ALA A 29 7.72 9.06 4.52
C ALA A 29 7.40 8.23 3.27
N MET A 30 6.36 8.62 2.52
CA MET A 30 6.01 7.94 1.28
C MET A 30 7.10 8.07 0.21
N GLU A 31 7.73 9.25 0.12
CA GLU A 31 8.86 9.44 -0.78
C GLU A 31 10.00 8.45 -0.49
N GLY A 32 10.43 8.34 0.77
CA GLY A 32 11.50 7.40 1.13
C GLY A 32 11.14 5.93 0.87
N LEU A 33 9.87 5.55 1.06
CA LEU A 33 9.40 4.19 0.74
C LEU A 33 9.42 3.90 -0.77
N VAL A 34 9.08 4.88 -1.60
CA VAL A 34 9.15 4.77 -3.05
C VAL A 34 10.61 4.74 -3.53
N GLU A 35 11.48 5.55 -2.93
CA GLU A 35 12.92 5.52 -3.18
C GLU A 35 13.51 4.14 -2.88
N GLU A 36 13.15 3.51 -1.76
CA GLU A 36 13.60 2.15 -1.44
C GLU A 36 13.24 1.15 -2.55
N GLY A 37 12.03 1.25 -3.11
CA GLY A 37 11.61 0.39 -4.23
C GLY A 37 12.41 0.66 -5.50
N ASN A 38 12.78 1.91 -5.78
CA ASN A 38 13.62 2.26 -6.92
C ASN A 38 15.07 1.78 -6.75
N ASP A 39 15.64 1.90 -5.54
CA ASP A 39 16.98 1.41 -5.24
C ASP A 39 17.07 -0.11 -5.49
N VAL A 40 16.02 -0.87 -5.16
CA VAL A 40 15.95 -2.30 -5.49
C VAL A 40 16.01 -2.55 -7.01
N ILE A 41 15.33 -1.73 -7.81
CA ILE A 41 15.33 -1.85 -9.28
C ILE A 41 16.73 -1.57 -9.85
N ASP A 42 17.43 -0.60 -9.28
CA ASP A 42 18.71 -0.12 -9.78
C ASP A 42 19.89 -0.99 -9.31
N GLU A 43 19.84 -1.52 -8.08
CA GLU A 43 20.95 -2.23 -7.45
C GLU A 43 20.85 -3.76 -7.53
N VAL A 44 19.65 -4.33 -7.66
CA VAL A 44 19.44 -5.78 -7.62
C VAL A 44 19.26 -6.34 -9.03
N GLU A 45 20.08 -7.32 -9.40
CA GLU A 45 19.94 -8.01 -10.68
C GLU A 45 18.55 -8.64 -10.83
N LYS A 46 17.95 -8.45 -12.01
CA LYS A 46 16.63 -8.99 -12.35
C LYS A 46 16.60 -10.50 -12.13
N GLY A 47 15.60 -10.94 -11.38
CA GLY A 47 15.42 -12.34 -11.03
C GLY A 47 14.59 -12.49 -9.77
N PRO A 48 14.45 -13.73 -9.26
CA PRO A 48 13.58 -14.01 -8.12
C PRO A 48 13.90 -13.21 -6.86
N VAL A 49 15.18 -12.89 -6.62
CA VAL A 49 15.62 -12.06 -5.49
C VAL A 49 15.16 -10.61 -5.65
N CYS A 50 15.26 -10.05 -6.85
CA CYS A 50 14.74 -8.70 -7.16
C CYS A 50 13.22 -8.67 -6.98
N ASP A 51 12.49 -9.65 -7.50
CA ASP A 51 11.04 -9.70 -7.36
C ASP A 51 10.61 -9.79 -5.89
N ALA A 52 11.29 -10.60 -5.07
CA ALA A 52 11.03 -10.71 -3.64
C ALA A 52 11.31 -9.39 -2.90
N ALA A 53 12.39 -8.70 -3.25
CA ALA A 53 12.72 -7.40 -2.68
C ALA A 53 11.70 -6.31 -3.08
N LEU A 54 11.20 -6.33 -4.32
CA LEU A 54 10.15 -5.42 -4.79
C LEU A 54 8.81 -5.69 -4.09
N ILE A 55 8.45 -6.96 -3.87
CA ILE A 55 7.26 -7.30 -3.07
C ILE A 55 7.42 -6.76 -1.65
N ALA A 56 8.57 -6.95 -1.02
CA ALA A 56 8.82 -6.43 0.32
C ALA A 56 8.73 -4.89 0.39
N ALA A 57 9.29 -4.18 -0.60
CA ALA A 57 9.18 -2.73 -0.69
C ALA A 57 7.72 -2.28 -0.87
N ALA A 58 6.95 -2.95 -1.73
CA ALA A 58 5.52 -2.68 -1.91
C ALA A 58 4.73 -2.91 -0.62
N GLN A 59 4.99 -3.99 0.13
CA GLN A 59 4.30 -4.24 1.40
C GLN A 59 4.58 -3.15 2.45
N LYS A 60 5.78 -2.56 2.45
CA LYS A 60 6.08 -1.42 3.33
C LYS A 60 5.24 -0.19 2.99
N VAL A 61 5.00 0.06 1.70
CA VAL A 61 4.09 1.11 1.23
C VAL A 61 2.67 0.82 1.73
N GLU A 62 2.15 -0.39 1.50
CA GLU A 62 0.80 -0.77 1.96
C GLU A 62 0.65 -0.64 3.48
N HIS A 63 1.66 -1.04 4.27
CA HIS A 63 1.61 -0.94 5.73
C HIS A 63 1.56 0.51 6.21
N TYR A 64 2.28 1.41 5.52
CA TYR A 64 2.20 2.85 5.79
C TYR A 64 0.80 3.40 5.51
N GLU A 65 0.17 2.97 4.41
CA GLU A 65 -1.18 3.39 4.03
C GLU A 65 -2.24 2.81 4.99
N ILE A 66 -2.15 1.52 5.35
CA ILE A 66 -3.03 0.88 6.33
C ILE A 66 -2.98 1.62 7.68
N ALA A 67 -1.79 1.98 8.16
CA ALA A 67 -1.64 2.74 9.40
C ALA A 67 -2.25 4.15 9.28
N SER A 68 -2.05 4.80 8.13
CA SER A 68 -2.57 6.14 7.84
C SER A 68 -4.10 6.14 7.77
N TYR A 69 -4.70 5.27 6.97
CA TYR A 69 -6.16 5.16 6.83
C TYR A 69 -6.83 4.65 8.12
N GLY A 70 -6.18 3.76 8.87
CA GLY A 70 -6.66 3.34 10.20
C GLY A 70 -6.76 4.51 11.18
N THR A 71 -5.77 5.40 11.16
CA THR A 71 -5.77 6.62 11.98
C THR A 71 -6.86 7.59 11.52
N LEU A 72 -6.99 7.83 10.22
CA LEU A 72 -8.02 8.70 9.65
C LEU A 72 -9.44 8.19 9.94
N CYS A 73 -9.68 6.87 9.87
CA CYS A 73 -10.95 6.27 10.27
C CYS A 73 -11.28 6.56 11.74
N THR A 74 -10.28 6.46 12.62
CA THR A 74 -10.45 6.77 14.05
C THR A 74 -10.87 8.22 14.25
N PHE A 75 -10.20 9.15 13.58
CA PHE A 75 -10.53 10.57 13.66
C PHE A 75 -11.90 10.89 13.06
N ALA A 76 -12.24 10.37 11.89
CA ALA A 76 -13.56 10.56 11.29
C ALA A 76 -14.68 10.06 12.22
N LYS A 77 -14.48 8.91 12.87
CA LYS A 77 -15.42 8.38 13.87
C LYS A 77 -15.56 9.30 15.09
N GLN A 78 -14.46 9.84 15.60
CA GLN A 78 -14.46 10.76 16.75
C GLN A 78 -15.13 12.10 16.45
N LEU A 79 -14.96 12.59 15.22
CA LEU A 79 -15.54 13.86 14.76
C LEU A 79 -17.00 13.74 14.30
N GLY A 80 -17.54 12.52 14.23
CA GLY A 80 -18.91 12.28 13.75
C GLY A 80 -19.06 12.33 12.22
N GLU A 81 -17.95 12.32 11.48
CA GLU A 81 -17.89 12.41 10.02
C GLU A 81 -18.21 11.05 9.38
N THR A 82 -19.49 10.65 9.42
CA THR A 82 -19.94 9.32 9.03
C THR A 82 -19.71 9.01 7.55
N GLN A 83 -19.89 9.99 6.66
CA GLN A 83 -19.63 9.83 5.23
C GLN A 83 -18.15 9.62 4.96
N ALA A 84 -17.28 10.42 5.59
CA ALA A 84 -15.84 10.27 5.47
C ALA A 84 -15.37 8.92 6.00
N LEU A 85 -15.91 8.49 7.16
CA LEU A 85 -15.59 7.19 7.74
C LEU A 85 -15.90 6.02 6.79
N THR A 86 -17.02 6.07 6.07
CA THR A 86 -17.37 5.02 5.09
C THR A 86 -16.35 4.96 3.96
N LEU A 87 -16.03 6.09 3.33
CA LEU A 87 -15.08 6.16 2.21
C LEU A 87 -13.64 5.80 2.63
N LEU A 88 -13.23 6.20 3.84
CA LEU A 88 -11.92 5.84 4.39
C LEU A 88 -11.83 4.35 4.71
N LYS A 89 -12.92 3.72 5.19
CA LYS A 89 -12.97 2.28 5.43
C LYS A 89 -12.92 1.47 4.15
N GLU A 90 -13.54 1.94 3.07
CA GLU A 90 -13.42 1.31 1.75
C GLU A 90 -11.95 1.29 1.31
N THR A 91 -11.27 2.43 1.39
CA THR A 91 -9.85 2.51 1.04
C THR A 91 -8.99 1.62 1.93
N LEU A 92 -9.20 1.66 3.26
CA LEU A 92 -8.49 0.79 4.20
C LEU A 92 -8.68 -0.71 3.89
N ALA A 93 -9.84 -1.11 3.39
CA ALA A 93 -10.09 -2.50 3.02
C ALA A 93 -9.36 -2.89 1.73
N GLU A 94 -9.25 -1.96 0.78
CA GLU A 94 -8.46 -2.15 -0.44
C GLU A 94 -6.97 -2.34 -0.12
N GLU A 95 -6.36 -1.45 0.68
CA GLU A 95 -4.92 -1.60 1.01
C GLU A 95 -4.64 -2.91 1.74
N LYS A 96 -5.52 -3.33 2.65
CA LYS A 96 -5.39 -4.63 3.32
C LYS A 96 -5.48 -5.79 2.35
N ALA A 97 -6.42 -5.73 1.40
CA ALA A 97 -6.55 -6.76 0.38
C ALA A 97 -5.34 -6.77 -0.55
N THR A 98 -4.73 -5.63 -0.81
CA THR A 98 -3.51 -5.51 -1.63
C THR A 98 -2.28 -6.06 -0.89
N ASP A 99 -2.09 -5.75 0.40
CA ASP A 99 -1.06 -6.39 1.23
C ASP A 99 -1.22 -7.92 1.33
N GLU A 100 -2.46 -8.41 1.46
CA GLU A 100 -2.74 -9.86 1.43
C GLU A 100 -2.35 -10.49 0.08
N LYS A 101 -2.66 -9.84 -1.04
CA LYS A 101 -2.23 -10.31 -2.38
C LYS A 101 -0.71 -10.34 -2.50
N LEU A 102 0.00 -9.31 -2.01
CA LEU A 102 1.46 -9.27 -1.99
C LEU A 102 2.06 -10.40 -1.15
N SER A 103 1.49 -10.66 0.03
CA SER A 103 1.87 -11.78 0.88
C SER A 103 1.71 -13.14 0.16
N MET A 104 0.61 -13.31 -0.58
CA MET A 104 0.38 -14.53 -1.36
C MET A 104 1.39 -14.68 -2.51
N LEU A 105 1.77 -13.58 -3.18
CA LEU A 105 2.80 -13.60 -4.21
C LEU A 105 4.17 -14.00 -3.63
N ALA A 106 4.55 -13.45 -2.48
CA ALA A 106 5.80 -13.81 -1.79
C ALA A 106 5.84 -15.31 -1.42
N LEU A 107 4.73 -15.86 -0.91
CA LEU A 107 4.61 -17.28 -0.60
C LEU A 107 4.73 -18.16 -1.85
N GLN A 108 4.11 -17.77 -2.96
CA GLN A 108 4.18 -18.52 -4.22
C GLN A 108 5.61 -18.56 -4.78
N GLN A 109 6.34 -17.44 -4.72
CA GLN A 109 7.75 -17.40 -5.13
C GLN A 109 8.61 -18.33 -4.27
N THR A 110 8.46 -18.23 -2.95
CA THR A 110 9.20 -19.08 -2.00
C THR A 110 8.95 -20.58 -2.26
N ASN A 111 7.69 -20.97 -2.49
CA ASN A 111 7.33 -22.36 -2.79
C ASN A 111 7.91 -22.85 -4.13
N ALA A 112 7.93 -21.98 -5.15
CA ALA A 112 8.50 -22.32 -6.45
C ALA A 112 10.01 -22.54 -6.38
N GLU A 113 10.72 -21.73 -5.60
CA GLU A 113 12.16 -21.90 -5.35
C GLU A 113 12.46 -23.17 -4.54
N ALA A 114 11.71 -23.42 -3.46
CA ALA A 114 11.86 -24.62 -2.65
C ALA A 114 11.65 -25.91 -3.47
N ALA A 115 10.65 -25.92 -4.36
CA ALA A 115 10.39 -27.05 -5.25
C ALA A 115 11.50 -27.27 -6.28
N ARG A 116 12.18 -26.22 -6.74
CA ARG A 116 13.34 -26.33 -7.64
C ARG A 116 14.57 -26.86 -6.90
N ALA A 117 14.84 -26.39 -5.68
CA ALA A 117 15.94 -26.86 -4.86
C ALA A 117 15.78 -28.34 -4.43
N GLY A 118 14.56 -28.79 -4.15
CA GLY A 118 14.27 -30.17 -3.78
C GLY A 118 14.41 -31.21 -4.90
N LYS A 119 14.37 -30.79 -6.17
CA LYS A 119 14.56 -31.66 -7.35
C LYS A 119 16.02 -31.77 -7.82
N ALA A 120 16.92 -30.97 -7.25
CA ALA A 120 18.34 -30.95 -7.58
C ALA A 120 19.19 -31.86 -6.64
N LYS A 121 18.55 -32.68 -5.82
CA LYS A 121 19.15 -33.72 -4.96
C LYS A 121 18.75 -35.10 -5.45
#